data_AF-A0A381XQW8-F1
#
_entry.id   AF-A0A381XQW8-F1
#
_cell.length_a   1.000
_cell.length_b   1.000
_cell.length_c   1.000
_cell.angle_alpha   90.00
_cell.angle_beta   90.00
_cell.angle_gamma   90.00
#
_symmetry.space_group_name_H-M   'P 1'
#
loop_
_entity.id
_entity.type
_entity.pdbx_description
1 polymer ?
#
loop_
_entity_poly.entity_id
_entity_poly.type
_entity_poly.pdbx_seq_one_letter_code
_entity_poly.pdbx_strand_id
1 'polypeptide(L)'
;VEAGPHDPHFAGYIRCFNERNFYEAHDVLESLWLQDRNGPDGDFFKGMIQFAGAFVHLQKQRPRPALKLFRLAAAYLAKYPSPHLALDVGNILRLAKRWGGAAQALGCEGNLLSEQHPPKLGLIGVD
;
A
#
# COMPACT_ATOMS: atom_id res chain seq x y z
N VAL A 1 -5.44 19.25 -6.23
CA VAL A 1 -4.67 18.75 -7.39
C VAL A 1 -5.50 17.60 -7.92
N GLU A 2 -5.84 17.55 -9.21
CA GLU A 2 -6.48 16.34 -9.76
C GLU A 2 -5.39 15.28 -9.90
N ALA A 3 -5.16 14.52 -8.83
CA ALA A 3 -4.24 13.40 -8.85
C ALA A 3 -4.89 12.26 -9.63
N GLY A 4 -4.15 11.70 -10.60
CA GLY A 4 -4.64 10.68 -11.52
C GLY A 4 -3.66 9.52 -11.68
N PRO A 5 -4.02 8.47 -12.44
CA PRO A 5 -3.10 7.36 -12.75
C PRO A 5 -1.81 7.80 -13.47
N HIS A 6 -1.82 8.99 -14.10
CA HIS A 6 -0.66 9.59 -14.76
C HIS A 6 0.13 10.56 -13.87
N ASP A 7 -0.26 10.77 -12.61
CA ASP A 7 0.55 11.56 -11.69
C ASP A 7 1.91 10.86 -11.48
N PRO A 8 3.04 11.57 -11.66
CA PRO A 8 4.37 10.95 -11.59
C PRO A 8 4.68 10.34 -10.22
N HIS A 9 4.10 10.86 -9.13
CA HIS A 9 4.26 10.29 -7.80
C HIS A 9 3.44 9.01 -7.66
N PHE A 10 2.21 8.97 -8.17
CA PHE A 10 1.40 7.76 -8.11
C PHE A 10 1.99 6.64 -8.99
N ALA A 11 2.42 6.96 -10.20
CA ALA A 11 3.15 6.02 -11.05
C ALA A 11 4.49 5.59 -10.40
N GLY A 12 5.20 6.53 -9.78
CA GLY A 12 6.43 6.27 -9.01
C GLY A 12 6.21 5.31 -7.85
N TYR A 13 5.13 5.48 -7.09
CA TYR A 13 4.72 4.56 -6.02
C TYR A 13 4.57 3.13 -6.55
N ILE A 14 3.82 2.95 -7.64
CA ILE A 14 3.56 1.62 -8.21
C ILE A 14 4.87 0.95 -8.66
N ARG A 15 5.75 1.71 -9.33
CA ARG A 15 7.07 1.22 -9.74
C ARG A 15 7.92 0.82 -8.54
N CYS A 16 8.13 1.72 -7.58
CA CYS A 16 8.93 1.45 -6.38
C CYS A 16 8.39 0.25 -5.59
N PHE A 17 7.07 0.16 -5.42
CA PHE A 17 6.44 -0.97 -4.72
C PHE A 17 6.72 -2.30 -5.45
N ASN A 18 6.57 -2.33 -6.78
CA ASN A 18 6.80 -3.53 -7.59
C ASN A 18 8.27 -3.97 -7.63
N GLU A 19 9.20 -3.04 -7.44
CA GLU A 19 10.64 -3.27 -7.26
C GLU A 19 11.02 -3.65 -5.83
N ARG A 20 10.05 -3.68 -4.89
CA ARG A 20 10.24 -3.93 -3.45
C ARG A 20 11.01 -2.83 -2.71
N ASN A 21 11.10 -1.65 -3.32
CA ASN A 21 11.59 -0.42 -2.73
C ASN A 21 10.44 0.23 -1.93
N PHE A 22 9.99 -0.44 -0.87
CA PHE A 22 8.75 -0.09 -0.16
C PHE A 22 8.86 1.22 0.63
N TYR A 23 10.05 1.56 1.10
CA TYR A 23 10.29 2.83 1.78
C TYR A 23 10.22 3.99 0.78
N GLU A 24 10.85 3.82 -0.39
CA GLU A 24 10.80 4.77 -1.49
C GLU A 24 9.38 4.93 -2.03
N ALA A 25 8.63 3.83 -2.13
CA ALA A 25 7.21 3.88 -2.49
C ALA A 25 6.43 4.75 -1.48
N HIS A 26 6.62 4.51 -0.17
CA HIS A 26 6.03 5.33 0.89
C HIS A 26 6.34 6.82 0.70
N ASP A 27 7.62 7.20 0.61
CA ASP A 27 8.05 8.60 0.58
C ASP A 27 7.60 9.32 -0.70
N VAL A 28 7.65 8.65 -1.85
CA VAL A 28 7.17 9.21 -3.13
C VAL A 28 5.67 9.53 -3.04
N LEU A 29 4.86 8.63 -2.47
CA LEU A 29 3.43 8.87 -2.36
C LEU A 29 3.07 9.83 -1.23
N GLU A 30 3.88 9.92 -0.18
CA GLU A 30 3.70 10.92 0.88
C GLU A 30 3.79 12.34 0.31
N SER A 31 4.68 12.58 -0.64
CA SER A 31 4.80 13.88 -1.33
C SER A 31 3.50 14.28 -2.05
N LEU A 32 2.82 13.33 -2.70
CA LEU A 32 1.50 13.55 -3.31
C LEU A 32 0.40 13.72 -2.25
N TRP A 33 0.41 12.88 -1.22
CA TRP A 33 -0.55 12.96 -0.12
C TRP A 33 -0.48 14.31 0.59
N LEU A 34 0.69 14.88 0.84
CA LEU A 34 0.82 16.20 1.48
C LEU A 34 0.09 17.31 0.70
N GLN A 35 -0.03 17.17 -0.62
CA GLN A 35 -0.75 18.11 -1.48
C GLN A 35 -2.27 17.90 -1.45
N ASP A 36 -2.74 16.67 -1.24
CA ASP A 36 -4.17 16.30 -1.29
C ASP A 36 -4.73 15.74 0.03
N ARG A 37 -4.02 15.89 1.16
CA ARG A 37 -4.39 15.23 2.44
C ARG A 37 -5.76 15.61 3.00
N ASN A 38 -6.31 16.75 2.56
CA ASN A 38 -7.64 17.24 2.92
C ASN A 38 -8.62 17.19 1.73
N GLY A 39 -8.19 16.64 0.59
CA GLY A 39 -8.96 16.47 -0.62
C GLY A 39 -9.69 15.12 -0.68
N PRO A 40 -10.39 14.85 -1.79
CA PRO A 40 -11.19 13.63 -1.95
C PRO A 40 -10.34 12.35 -1.92
N ASP A 41 -9.07 12.40 -2.31
CA ASP A 41 -8.18 11.23 -2.40
C ASP A 41 -7.16 11.16 -1.26
N GLY A 42 -7.19 12.11 -0.32
CA GLY A 42 -6.27 12.15 0.81
C GLY A 42 -6.27 10.87 1.64
N ASP A 43 -7.44 10.30 1.93
CA ASP A 43 -7.56 9.03 2.65
C ASP A 43 -7.10 7.83 1.78
N PHE A 44 -7.34 7.87 0.47
CA PHE A 44 -6.86 6.85 -0.45
C PHE A 44 -5.32 6.78 -0.46
N PHE A 45 -4.65 7.92 -0.66
CA PHE A 45 -3.18 7.97 -0.63
C PHE A 45 -2.64 7.57 0.74
N LYS A 46 -3.27 8.03 1.82
CA LYS A 46 -2.90 7.60 3.17
C LYS A 46 -3.02 6.09 3.33
N GLY A 47 -4.06 5.46 2.81
CA GLY A 47 -4.23 4.00 2.80
C GLY A 47 -3.09 3.28 2.07
N MET A 48 -2.72 3.73 0.88
CA MET A 48 -1.63 3.18 0.07
C MET A 48 -0.24 3.39 0.71
N ILE A 49 -0.02 4.54 1.37
CA ILE A 49 1.18 4.82 2.17
C ILE A 49 1.29 3.82 3.32
N GLN A 50 0.20 3.57 4.07
CA GLN A 50 0.20 2.55 5.13
C GLN A 50 0.43 1.15 4.58
N PHE A 51 -0.09 0.83 3.39
CA PHE A 51 0.14 -0.46 2.74
C PHE A 51 1.63 -0.67 2.42
N ALA A 52 2.31 0.31 1.84
CA ALA A 52 3.77 0.24 1.62
C ALA A 52 4.54 0.18 2.94
N GLY A 53 4.18 1.01 3.92
CA GLY A 53 4.79 1.01 5.26
C GLY A 53 4.67 -0.35 5.97
N ALA A 54 3.59 -1.10 5.73
CA ALA A 54 3.44 -2.45 6.27
C ALA A 54 4.54 -3.38 5.74
N PHE A 55 4.86 -3.32 4.45
CA PHE A 55 5.95 -4.09 3.85
C PHE A 55 7.33 -3.64 4.31
N VAL A 56 7.54 -2.34 4.58
CA VAL A 56 8.77 -1.84 5.22
C VAL A 56 8.97 -2.50 6.60
N HIS A 57 7.90 -2.64 7.39
CA HIS A 57 7.98 -3.35 8.66
C HIS A 57 8.25 -4.85 8.50
N LEU A 58 7.71 -5.49 7.46
CA LEU A 58 8.04 -6.88 7.15
C LEU A 58 9.52 -7.06 6.76
N GLN A 59 10.11 -6.14 5.97
CA GLN A 59 11.55 -6.14 5.68
C GLN A 59 12.42 -6.06 6.94
N LYS A 60 11.92 -5.35 7.96
CA LYS A 60 12.57 -5.20 9.27
C LYS A 60 12.27 -6.36 10.24
N GLN A 61 11.59 -7.42 9.78
CA GLN A 61 11.14 -8.56 10.60
C GLN A 61 10.26 -8.13 11.79
N ARG A 62 9.40 -7.12 11.55
CA ARG A 62 8.47 -6.56 12.55
C ARG A 62 7.01 -6.85 12.16
N PRO A 63 6.53 -8.11 12.31
CA PRO A 63 5.18 -8.51 11.90
C PRO A 63 4.06 -7.79 12.67
N ARG A 64 4.24 -7.51 13.96
CA ARG A 64 3.22 -6.81 14.77
C ARG A 64 2.93 -5.38 14.26
N PRO A 65 3.93 -4.50 14.07
CA PRO A 65 3.71 -3.22 13.40
C PRO A 65 3.12 -3.36 12.00
N ALA A 66 3.58 -4.32 11.18
CA ALA A 66 3.05 -4.54 9.84
C ALA A 66 1.54 -4.86 9.86
N LEU A 67 1.10 -5.74 10.77
CA LEU A 67 -0.32 -6.07 10.97
C LEU A 67 -1.15 -4.82 11.26
N LYS A 68 -0.66 -3.91 12.13
CA LYS A 68 -1.35 -2.65 12.43
C LYS A 68 -1.52 -1.82 11.17
N LEU A 69 -0.48 -1.70 10.35
CA LEU A 69 -0.52 -0.89 9.14
C LEU A 69 -1.40 -1.51 8.05
N PHE A 70 -1.43 -2.83 7.89
CA PHE A 70 -2.38 -3.49 6.98
C PHE A 70 -3.85 -3.22 7.37
N ARG A 71 -4.16 -3.22 8.67
CA ARG A 71 -5.50 -2.87 9.17
C ARG A 71 -5.86 -1.41 8.89
N LEU A 72 -4.91 -0.50 9.10
CA LEU A 72 -5.11 0.92 8.79
C LEU A 72 -5.30 1.15 7.28
N ALA A 73 -4.45 0.55 6.45
CA ALA A 73 -4.57 0.60 4.99
C ALA A 73 -5.97 0.15 4.55
N ALA A 74 -6.43 -1.00 5.04
CA ALA A 74 -7.75 -1.52 4.71
C ALA A 74 -8.90 -0.58 5.15
N ALA A 75 -8.80 0.02 6.34
CA ALA A 75 -9.82 0.94 6.85
C ALA A 75 -9.96 2.21 6.00
N TYR A 76 -8.84 2.76 5.51
CA TYR A 76 -8.85 3.92 4.62
C TYR A 76 -9.35 3.55 3.22
N LEU A 77 -8.83 2.47 2.63
CA LEU A 77 -9.13 2.07 1.26
C LEU A 77 -10.56 1.56 1.07
N ALA A 78 -11.20 1.01 2.11
CA ALA A 78 -12.58 0.53 2.05
C ALA A 78 -13.63 1.62 1.75
N LYS A 79 -13.25 2.89 1.80
CA LYS A 79 -14.11 4.04 1.48
C LYS A 79 -14.23 4.32 -0.02
N TYR A 80 -13.36 3.72 -0.82
CA TYR A 80 -13.21 4.03 -2.25
C TYR A 80 -13.77 2.92 -3.14
N PRO A 81 -14.27 3.25 -4.34
CA PRO A 81 -14.75 2.25 -5.29
C PRO A 81 -13.59 1.40 -5.83
N SER A 82 -13.93 0.34 -6.57
CA SER A 82 -12.96 -0.44 -7.33
C SER A 82 -13.41 -0.52 -8.79
N PRO A 83 -12.63 0.00 -9.76
CA PRO A 83 -11.34 0.68 -9.57
C PRO A 83 -11.46 2.09 -8.97
N HIS A 84 -10.36 2.57 -8.37
CA HIS A 84 -10.15 3.97 -8.01
C HIS A 84 -8.75 4.40 -8.47
N LEU A 85 -8.64 5.51 -9.20
CA LEU A 85 -7.39 5.94 -9.87
C LEU A 85 -6.72 4.81 -10.68
N ALA A 86 -7.53 4.06 -11.43
CA ALA A 86 -7.14 2.84 -12.16
C ALA A 86 -6.63 1.68 -11.30
N LEU A 87 -6.57 1.79 -9.96
CA LEU A 87 -6.13 0.72 -9.09
C LEU A 87 -7.31 -0.20 -8.71
N ASP A 88 -7.12 -1.53 -8.75
CA ASP A 88 -8.06 -2.49 -8.18
C ASP A 88 -8.01 -2.45 -6.64
N VAL A 89 -8.76 -1.52 -6.05
CA VAL A 89 -8.88 -1.35 -4.59
C VAL A 89 -9.37 -2.64 -3.94
N GLY A 90 -10.30 -3.36 -4.57
CA GLY A 90 -10.79 -4.63 -4.09
C GLY A 90 -9.66 -5.66 -3.91
N ASN A 91 -8.72 -5.70 -4.85
CA ASN A 91 -7.52 -6.55 -4.73
C ASN A 91 -6.58 -6.09 -3.61
N ILE A 92 -6.35 -4.79 -3.45
CA ILE A 92 -5.52 -4.27 -2.36
C ILE A 92 -6.10 -4.65 -1.00
N LEU A 93 -7.42 -4.55 -0.83
CA LEU A 93 -8.09 -4.97 0.41
C LEU A 93 -7.90 -6.46 0.70
N ARG A 94 -8.03 -7.33 -0.33
CA ARG A 94 -7.75 -8.78 -0.19
C ARG A 94 -6.30 -9.04 0.20
N LEU A 95 -5.36 -8.34 -0.42
CA LEU A 95 -3.93 -8.44 -0.10
C LEU A 95 -3.66 -7.98 1.34
N ALA A 96 -4.16 -6.81 1.75
CA ALA A 96 -3.99 -6.30 3.11
C ALA A 96 -4.53 -7.29 4.15
N LYS A 97 -5.70 -7.89 3.91
CA LYS A 97 -6.26 -8.92 4.78
C LYS A 97 -5.37 -10.17 4.84
N ARG A 98 -4.93 -10.70 3.69
CA ARG A 98 -4.08 -11.89 3.61
C ARG A 98 -2.74 -11.69 4.32
N TRP A 99 -2.04 -10.61 4.00
CA TRP A 99 -0.73 -10.29 4.58
C TRP A 99 -0.83 -9.92 6.05
N GLY A 100 -1.89 -9.19 6.45
CA GLY A 100 -2.20 -8.96 7.86
C GLY A 100 -2.43 -10.27 8.62
N GLY A 101 -3.23 -11.19 8.08
CA GLY A 101 -3.47 -12.50 8.69
C GLY A 101 -2.17 -13.32 8.85
N ALA A 102 -1.32 -13.33 7.83
CA ALA A 102 -0.02 -14.00 7.91
C ALA A 102 0.92 -13.35 8.94
N ALA A 103 0.99 -12.02 8.98
CA ALA A 103 1.76 -11.29 10.01
C ALA A 103 1.22 -11.56 11.43
N GLN A 104 -0.10 -11.71 11.58
CA GLN A 104 -0.71 -12.08 12.85
C GLN A 104 -0.31 -13.50 13.28
N ALA A 105 -0.33 -14.47 12.34
CA ALA A 105 0.05 -15.86 12.61
C ALA A 105 1.52 -15.99 13.03
N LEU A 106 2.41 -15.18 12.46
CA LEU A 106 3.83 -15.17 12.80
C LEU A 106 4.13 -14.63 14.22
N GLY A 107 3.25 -13.78 14.76
CA GLY A 107 3.37 -13.30 16.13
C GLY A 107 4.41 -12.20 16.30
N CYS A 108 5.40 -12.39 17.18
CA CYS A 108 6.37 -11.37 17.59
C CYS A 108 7.55 -11.22 16.63
N GLU A 109 8.01 -12.34 16.07
CA GLU A 109 9.28 -12.48 15.38
C GLU A 109 9.10 -13.44 14.20
N GLY A 110 9.87 -13.24 13.14
CA GLY A 110 9.85 -14.09 11.95
C GLY A 110 9.98 -13.28 10.66
N ASN A 111 10.37 -13.98 9.59
CA ASN A 111 10.60 -13.37 8.28
C ASN A 111 9.55 -13.83 7.27
N LEU A 112 8.42 -13.11 7.21
CA LEU A 112 7.36 -13.43 6.26
C LEU A 112 7.81 -13.29 4.79
N LEU A 113 8.81 -12.45 4.52
CA LEU A 113 9.33 -12.21 3.18
C LEU A 113 10.29 -13.30 2.69
N SER A 114 10.80 -14.18 3.58
CA SER A 114 11.50 -15.40 3.15
C SER A 114 10.55 -16.52 2.76
N GLU A 115 9.30 -16.47 3.22
CA GLU A 115 8.28 -17.50 2.96
C GLU A 115 7.35 -17.15 1.80
N GLN A 116 7.18 -15.85 1.52
CA GLN A 116 6.23 -15.37 0.52
C GLN A 116 6.81 -14.22 -0.30
N HIS A 117 6.55 -14.23 -1.60
CA HIS A 117 6.87 -13.11 -2.48
C HIS A 117 5.84 -11.98 -2.33
N PRO A 118 6.27 -10.72 -2.15
CA PRO A 118 5.38 -9.57 -2.18
C PRO A 118 4.53 -9.51 -3.45
N PRO A 119 3.28 -9.01 -3.36
CA PRO A 119 2.45 -8.86 -4.53
C PRO A 119 3.02 -7.78 -5.47
N LYS A 120 2.65 -7.84 -6.74
CA LYS A 120 2.79 -6.72 -7.67
C LYS A 120 1.46 -6.00 -7.81
N LEU A 121 1.51 -4.70 -7.94
CA LEU A 121 0.39 -3.81 -8.19
C LEU A 121 0.32 -3.51 -9.68
N GLY A 122 -0.88 -3.55 -10.24
CA GLY A 122 -1.16 -3.17 -11.63
C GLY A 122 -2.25 -2.12 -11.68
N LEU A 123 -2.20 -1.28 -12.70
CA LEU A 123 -3.27 -0.32 -13.02
C LEU A 123 -4.14 -0.91 -14.15
N ILE A 124 -5.45 -0.73 -14.04
CA ILE A 124 -6.45 -1.19 -14.99
C ILE A 124 -6.58 -0.17 -16.13
N GLY A 125 -6.45 -0.64 -17.36
CA GLY A 125 -6.68 0.20 -18.55
C GLY A 125 -5.64 1.31 -18.75
N VAL A 126 -4.44 1.11 -18.21
CA VAL A 126 -3.28 1.98 -18.45
C VAL A 126 -2.28 1.14 -19.23
N ASP A 127 -2.25 1.35 -20.55
CA ASP A 127 -1.34 0.67 -21.49
C ASP A 127 0.10 1.20 -21.40
#